data_AF-A0A7W9NMQ9-F1
#
_entry.id   AF-A0A7W9NMQ9-F1
#
_cell.length_a   1.000
_cell.length_b   1.000
_cell.length_c   1.000
_cell.angle_alpha   90.00
_cell.angle_beta   90.00
_cell.angle_gamma   90.00
#
_symmetry.space_group_name_H-M   'P 1'
#
loop_
_entity.id
_entity.type
_entity.pdbx_description
1 polymer ?
#
loop_
_entity_poly.entity_id
_entity_poly.type
_entity_poly.pdbx_seq_one_letter_code
_entity_poly.pdbx_strand_id
1 'polypeptide(L)'
;MKPTRLLGGIVAVTSSVLLAVPAYAASGQVDGNITVGGSSCSWTNATTSDVPPNTLTIDHTTVHPSCSGSISASLTNDPTVTFDDTAGTATAPEVDVNGTVLGITCSYKVTSVSFSRQGTARNYTGGPFTANLSSGGALCPASETVNSASLSFH
;
A
#
# COMPACT_ATOMS: atom_id res chain seq x y z
N MET A 1 83.32 -6.67 -6.02
CA MET A 1 82.65 -5.81 -5.01
C MET A 1 81.26 -5.43 -5.52
N LYS A 2 80.22 -5.62 -4.69
CA LYS A 2 78.82 -5.20 -4.87
C LYS A 2 78.73 -3.64 -4.83
N PRO A 3 77.68 -2.97 -5.39
CA PRO A 3 76.31 -3.16 -4.92
C PRO A 3 75.16 -3.15 -5.95
N THR A 4 74.20 -4.01 -5.62
CA THR A 4 72.75 -3.99 -5.85
C THR A 4 72.10 -2.60 -5.83
N ARG A 5 71.17 -2.35 -6.77
CA ARG A 5 70.06 -1.40 -6.58
C ARG A 5 68.75 -2.01 -7.06
N LEU A 6 67.95 -2.44 -6.08
CA LEU A 6 66.50 -2.66 -6.19
C LEU A 6 65.83 -1.30 -6.40
N LEU A 7 64.92 -1.19 -7.37
CA LEU A 7 63.76 -0.30 -7.26
C LEU A 7 62.51 -1.06 -7.69
N GLY A 8 61.69 -1.39 -6.69
CA GLY A 8 60.35 -1.90 -6.87
C GLY A 8 59.42 -0.76 -7.30
N GLY A 9 58.68 -0.99 -8.38
CA GLY A 9 57.54 -0.17 -8.76
C GLY A 9 56.27 -0.82 -8.21
N ILE A 10 55.71 -0.24 -7.15
CA ILE A 10 54.38 -0.59 -6.65
C ILE A 10 53.37 0.15 -7.54
N VAL A 11 52.63 -0.59 -8.36
CA VAL A 11 51.48 -0.05 -9.09
C VAL A 11 50.30 -0.02 -8.13
N ALA A 12 49.92 1.16 -7.67
CA ALA A 12 48.71 1.37 -6.89
C ALA A 12 47.49 1.26 -7.82
N VAL A 13 46.73 0.16 -7.69
CA VAL A 13 45.42 0.02 -8.32
C VAL A 13 44.43 0.79 -7.46
N THR A 14 44.02 1.98 -7.91
CA THR A 14 42.92 2.74 -7.30
C THR A 14 41.61 2.07 -7.67
N SER A 15 41.14 1.15 -6.82
CA SER A 15 39.78 0.62 -6.91
C SER A 15 38.78 1.71 -6.53
N SER A 16 38.18 2.36 -7.52
CA SER A 16 37.05 3.27 -7.33
C SER A 16 35.86 2.46 -6.83
N VAL A 17 35.63 2.45 -5.52
CA VAL A 17 34.40 1.91 -4.93
C VAL A 17 33.28 2.88 -5.30
N LEU A 18 32.53 2.55 -6.36
CA LEU A 18 31.24 3.17 -6.62
C LEU A 18 30.32 2.79 -5.46
N LEU A 19 30.18 3.69 -4.50
CA LEU A 19 29.14 3.60 -3.48
C LEU A 19 27.80 3.63 -4.24
N ALA A 20 27.13 2.48 -4.31
CA ALA A 20 25.76 2.40 -4.77
C ALA A 20 24.91 3.24 -3.82
N VAL A 21 24.64 4.49 -4.21
CA VAL A 21 23.64 5.31 -3.53
C VAL A 21 22.32 4.55 -3.70
N PRO A 22 21.60 4.21 -2.63
CA PRO A 22 20.28 3.62 -2.78
C PRO A 22 19.45 4.58 -3.63
N ALA A 23 19.03 4.12 -4.80
CA ALA A 23 18.04 4.85 -5.58
C ALA A 23 16.82 4.98 -4.68
N TYR A 24 16.48 6.21 -4.29
CA TYR A 24 15.21 6.48 -3.63
C TYR A 24 14.13 5.94 -4.57
N ALA A 25 13.37 4.94 -4.11
CA ALA A 25 12.21 4.44 -4.86
C ALA A 25 11.30 5.63 -5.15
N ALA A 26 10.86 5.78 -6.40
CA ALA A 26 9.97 6.86 -6.76
C ALA A 26 8.64 6.63 -6.04
N SER A 27 8.26 7.54 -5.14
CA SER A 27 6.96 7.48 -4.49
C SER A 27 5.85 7.64 -5.53
N GLY A 28 4.86 6.75 -5.50
CA GLY A 28 3.68 6.85 -6.35
C GLY A 28 2.49 7.48 -5.63
N GLN A 29 1.37 7.56 -6.34
CA GLN A 29 0.10 7.97 -5.78
C GLN A 29 -0.98 6.91 -6.04
N VAL A 30 -1.98 6.88 -5.15
CA VAL A 30 -3.15 6.03 -5.31
C VAL A 30 -4.42 6.76 -4.92
N ASP A 31 -5.40 6.70 -5.81
CA ASP A 31 -6.79 7.05 -5.51
C ASP A 31 -7.55 5.79 -5.13
N GLY A 32 -8.55 5.94 -4.26
CA GLY A 32 -9.37 4.80 -3.88
C GLY A 32 -10.81 5.15 -3.56
N ASN A 33 -11.64 4.13 -3.64
CA ASN A 33 -13.04 4.18 -3.28
C ASN A 33 -13.47 2.86 -2.67
N ILE A 34 -14.27 2.91 -1.61
CA ILE A 34 -14.88 1.75 -0.96
C ILE A 34 -16.38 2.00 -0.82
N THR A 35 -17.19 0.96 -0.97
CA THR A 35 -18.63 1.00 -0.69
C THR A 35 -18.96 -0.03 0.37
N VAL A 36 -19.60 0.41 1.45
CA VAL A 36 -20.00 -0.40 2.61
C VAL A 36 -21.42 -0.03 3.00
N GLY A 37 -22.34 -0.99 3.04
CA GLY A 37 -23.72 -0.76 3.51
C GLY A 37 -24.46 0.35 2.76
N GLY A 38 -24.14 0.56 1.47
CA GLY A 38 -24.74 1.62 0.64
C GLY A 38 -24.13 3.01 0.82
N SER A 39 -23.13 3.16 1.70
CA SER A 39 -22.32 4.38 1.81
C SER A 39 -20.99 4.20 1.07
N SER A 40 -20.50 5.26 0.43
CA SER A 40 -19.21 5.23 -0.27
C SER A 40 -18.22 6.19 0.38
N CYS A 41 -16.97 5.76 0.51
CA CYS A 41 -15.85 6.58 0.96
C CYS A 41 -14.79 6.62 -0.13
N SER A 42 -14.33 7.81 -0.49
CA SER A 42 -13.34 8.01 -1.53
C SER A 42 -12.21 8.92 -1.08
N TRP A 43 -11.01 8.66 -1.57
CA TRP A 43 -9.82 9.49 -1.34
C TRP A 43 -9.01 9.58 -2.63
N THR A 44 -8.14 10.58 -2.70
CA THR A 44 -7.27 10.82 -3.85
C THR A 44 -5.86 11.13 -3.38
N ASN A 45 -4.87 10.79 -4.21
CA ASN A 45 -3.47 11.14 -4.02
C ASN A 45 -2.86 10.66 -2.69
N ALA A 46 -3.26 9.47 -2.20
CA ALA A 46 -2.56 8.86 -1.09
C ALA A 46 -1.17 8.40 -1.55
N THR A 47 -0.16 8.59 -0.71
CA THR A 47 1.24 8.32 -1.04
C THR A 47 1.52 6.82 -1.01
N THR A 48 2.28 6.33 -1.99
CA THR A 48 2.83 4.97 -1.97
C THR A 48 4.34 4.97 -1.88
N SER A 49 4.91 3.93 -1.29
CA SER A 49 6.37 3.79 -1.14
C SER A 49 7.14 3.59 -2.45
N ASP A 50 6.44 3.14 -3.50
CA ASP A 50 6.96 2.83 -4.84
C ASP A 50 5.80 2.91 -5.85
N VAL A 51 6.02 2.58 -7.11
CA VAL A 51 5.01 2.49 -8.18
C VAL A 51 4.82 1.06 -8.68
N PRO A 52 3.61 0.65 -9.12
CA PRO A 52 3.41 -0.66 -9.73
C PRO A 52 4.28 -0.85 -11.00
N PRO A 53 4.81 -2.06 -11.26
CA PRO A 53 4.43 -3.34 -10.65
C PRO A 53 5.23 -3.72 -9.39
N ASN A 54 6.08 -2.84 -8.87
CA ASN A 54 6.81 -3.14 -7.65
C ASN A 54 5.83 -3.29 -6.48
N THR A 55 6.15 -4.19 -5.54
CA THR A 55 5.47 -4.24 -4.25
C THR A 55 5.63 -2.90 -3.56
N LEU A 56 4.54 -2.35 -3.04
CA LEU A 56 4.52 -1.04 -2.37
C LEU A 56 3.69 -1.10 -1.09
N THR A 57 3.86 -0.12 -0.22
CA THR A 57 2.93 0.18 0.86
C THR A 57 2.16 1.45 0.54
N ILE A 58 0.90 1.51 0.98
CA ILE A 58 0.11 2.76 0.95
C ILE A 58 0.25 3.41 2.33
N ASP A 59 0.72 4.66 2.38
CA ASP A 59 0.85 5.42 3.63
C ASP A 59 -0.53 5.81 4.15
N HIS A 60 -0.97 5.13 5.21
CA HIS A 60 -2.29 5.31 5.79
C HIS A 60 -2.54 6.73 6.29
N THR A 61 -1.48 7.46 6.68
CA THR A 61 -1.59 8.82 7.21
C THR A 61 -1.99 9.84 6.14
N THR A 62 -1.79 9.48 4.87
CA THR A 62 -2.15 10.31 3.70
C THR A 62 -3.51 9.92 3.10
N VAL A 63 -4.12 8.84 3.61
CA VAL A 63 -5.45 8.42 3.21
C VAL A 63 -6.46 9.23 4.02
N HIS A 64 -7.14 10.15 3.34
CA HIS A 64 -8.19 10.99 3.93
C HIS A 64 -9.53 10.76 3.23
N PRO A 65 -10.27 9.70 3.59
CA PRO A 65 -11.52 9.36 2.92
C PRO A 65 -12.61 10.40 3.22
N SER A 66 -13.25 10.88 2.16
CA SER A 66 -14.53 11.58 2.24
C SER A 66 -15.65 10.58 2.02
N CYS A 67 -16.50 10.40 3.02
CA CYS A 67 -17.60 9.45 3.01
C CYS A 67 -18.96 10.12 2.80
N SER A 68 -19.84 9.48 2.05
CA SER A 68 -21.26 9.84 1.99
C SER A 68 -21.99 9.44 3.28
N GLY A 69 -22.98 10.23 3.69
CA GLY A 69 -23.83 9.91 4.84
C GLY A 69 -23.19 10.29 6.18
N SER A 70 -23.51 9.53 7.22
CA SER A 70 -23.06 9.79 8.61
C SER A 70 -21.90 8.88 9.05
N ILE A 71 -21.19 8.29 8.09
CA ILE A 71 -20.06 7.41 8.37
C ILE A 71 -18.74 8.16 8.18
N SER A 72 -17.72 7.81 8.96
CA SER A 72 -16.34 8.15 8.67
C SER A 72 -15.49 6.88 8.64
N ALA A 73 -14.48 6.87 7.77
CA ALA A 73 -13.55 5.76 7.66
C ALA A 73 -12.11 6.27 7.72
N SER A 74 -11.23 5.51 8.37
CA SER A 74 -9.78 5.74 8.32
C SER A 74 -9.05 4.42 8.26
N LEU A 75 -7.95 4.40 7.53
CA LEU A 75 -7.02 3.28 7.50
C LEU A 75 -6.13 3.36 8.75
N THR A 76 -5.81 2.23 9.39
CA THR A 76 -5.01 2.23 10.64
C THR A 76 -3.67 1.52 10.54
N ASN A 77 -3.38 0.89 9.42
CA ASN A 77 -2.10 0.29 9.07
C ASN A 77 -1.70 0.73 7.66
N ASP A 78 -0.41 0.62 7.32
CA ASP A 78 0.09 0.80 5.95
C ASP A 78 -0.03 -0.53 5.19
N PRO A 79 -1.05 -0.72 4.31
CA PRO A 79 -1.23 -1.99 3.66
C PRO A 79 -0.16 -2.20 2.58
N THR A 80 0.44 -3.39 2.59
CA THR A 80 1.34 -3.83 1.53
C THR A 80 0.55 -4.37 0.36
N VAL A 81 0.77 -3.81 -0.83
CA VAL A 81 0.15 -4.25 -2.08
C VAL A 81 1.19 -4.95 -2.95
N THR A 82 0.88 -6.16 -3.37
CA THR A 82 1.67 -6.94 -4.33
C THR A 82 0.91 -7.07 -5.65
N PHE A 83 1.61 -6.97 -6.77
CA PHE A 83 1.02 -7.03 -8.11
C PHE A 83 1.44 -8.31 -8.84
N ASP A 84 0.48 -8.94 -9.52
CA ASP A 84 0.74 -9.95 -10.55
C ASP A 84 0.24 -9.40 -11.88
N ASP A 85 1.17 -8.90 -12.70
CA ASP A 85 0.85 -8.34 -14.01
C ASP A 85 0.43 -9.39 -15.04
N THR A 86 0.79 -10.65 -14.82
CA THR A 86 0.41 -11.75 -15.71
C THR A 86 -1.05 -12.14 -15.46
N ALA A 87 -1.43 -12.26 -14.19
CA ALA A 87 -2.81 -12.51 -13.80
C ALA A 87 -3.68 -11.25 -13.83
N GLY A 88 -3.08 -10.06 -13.89
CA GLY A 88 -3.77 -8.78 -13.81
C GLY A 88 -4.40 -8.56 -12.43
N THR A 89 -3.70 -8.90 -11.34
CA THR A 89 -4.22 -8.77 -9.98
C THR A 89 -3.35 -7.90 -9.10
N ALA A 90 -3.97 -7.31 -8.08
CA ALA A 90 -3.30 -6.68 -6.95
C ALA A 90 -3.86 -7.27 -5.66
N THR A 91 -3.00 -7.65 -4.73
CA THR A 91 -3.40 -8.28 -3.47
C THR A 91 -2.81 -7.53 -2.29
N ALA A 92 -3.56 -7.46 -1.20
CA ALA A 92 -3.04 -7.05 0.10
C ALA A 92 -3.44 -8.09 1.15
N PRO A 93 -2.49 -8.54 2.00
CA PRO A 93 -2.78 -9.59 2.97
C PRO A 93 -3.75 -9.10 4.06
N GLU A 94 -3.68 -7.81 4.38
CA GLU A 94 -4.38 -7.23 5.53
C GLU A 94 -4.62 -5.74 5.34
N VAL A 95 -5.84 -5.32 5.65
CA VAL A 95 -6.27 -3.92 5.68
C VAL A 95 -7.07 -3.70 6.94
N ASP A 96 -6.60 -2.80 7.79
CA ASP A 96 -7.26 -2.41 9.03
C ASP A 96 -7.93 -1.05 8.86
N VAL A 97 -9.19 -0.98 9.29
CA VAL A 97 -10.05 0.18 9.06
C VAL A 97 -10.83 0.50 10.32
N ASN A 98 -10.87 1.76 10.70
CA ASN A 98 -11.87 2.25 11.65
C ASN A 98 -13.07 2.79 10.90
N GLY A 99 -14.26 2.33 11.27
CA GLY A 99 -15.53 2.91 10.86
C GLY A 99 -16.20 3.58 12.05
N THR A 100 -16.70 4.81 11.88
CA THR A 100 -17.51 5.49 12.90
C THR A 100 -18.90 5.74 12.38
N VAL A 101 -19.92 5.33 13.15
CA VAL A 101 -21.35 5.57 12.84
C VAL A 101 -22.03 6.09 14.10
N LEU A 102 -22.73 7.23 14.00
CA LEU A 102 -23.42 7.87 15.13
C LEU A 102 -22.51 8.11 16.35
N GLY A 103 -21.22 8.40 16.11
CA GLY A 103 -20.22 8.65 17.17
C GLY A 103 -19.63 7.39 17.81
N ILE A 104 -20.02 6.19 17.38
CA ILE A 104 -19.45 4.92 17.84
C ILE A 104 -18.39 4.49 16.83
N THR A 105 -17.15 4.34 17.28
CA THR A 105 -16.04 3.84 16.46
C THR A 105 -15.86 2.34 16.66
N CYS A 106 -15.78 1.62 15.55
CA CYS A 106 -15.56 0.19 15.47
C CYS A 106 -14.36 -0.07 14.56
N SER A 107 -13.41 -0.88 15.01
CA SER A 107 -12.20 -1.22 14.26
C SER A 107 -12.40 -2.58 13.61
N TYR A 108 -12.22 -2.64 12.29
CA TYR A 108 -12.39 -3.83 11.48
C TYR A 108 -11.10 -4.21 10.77
N LYS A 109 -10.98 -5.48 10.44
CA LYS A 109 -9.87 -6.05 9.69
C LYS A 109 -10.39 -6.86 8.52
N VAL A 110 -9.85 -6.59 7.34
CA VAL A 110 -10.10 -7.34 6.12
C VAL A 110 -8.81 -8.08 5.76
N THR A 111 -8.91 -9.39 5.55
CA THR A 111 -7.76 -10.23 5.18
C THR A 111 -7.89 -10.76 3.77
N SER A 112 -6.74 -11.01 3.14
CA SER A 112 -6.64 -11.63 1.82
C SER A 112 -7.46 -10.90 0.74
N VAL A 113 -7.36 -9.57 0.70
CA VAL A 113 -8.02 -8.79 -0.35
C VAL A 113 -7.32 -8.97 -1.68
N SER A 114 -8.11 -9.18 -2.72
CA SER A 114 -7.66 -9.35 -4.09
C SER A 114 -8.49 -8.47 -5.00
N PHE A 115 -7.82 -7.73 -5.88
CA PHE A 115 -8.41 -6.84 -6.85
C PHE A 115 -7.99 -7.27 -8.25
N SER A 116 -8.88 -7.13 -9.22
CA SER A 116 -8.63 -7.40 -10.62
C SER A 116 -8.44 -6.11 -11.40
N ARG A 117 -7.40 -6.08 -12.23
CA ARG A 117 -7.07 -4.95 -13.10
C ARG A 117 -8.15 -4.75 -14.15
N GLN A 118 -8.53 -3.51 -14.36
CA GLN A 118 -9.52 -3.08 -15.34
C GLN A 118 -8.82 -2.46 -16.55
N GLY A 119 -8.86 -3.17 -17.68
CA GLY A 119 -8.18 -2.74 -18.91
C GLY A 119 -6.66 -2.78 -18.79
N THR A 120 -5.99 -1.82 -19.42
CA THR A 120 -4.52 -1.72 -19.45
C THR A 120 -3.94 -0.73 -18.44
N ALA A 121 -4.78 0.15 -17.87
CA ALA A 121 -4.39 1.10 -16.83
C ALA A 121 -4.17 0.40 -15.48
N ARG A 122 -3.55 1.09 -14.51
CA ARG A 122 -3.34 0.58 -13.14
C ARG A 122 -4.57 0.79 -12.25
N ASN A 123 -5.74 0.46 -12.81
CA ASN A 123 -7.03 0.53 -12.14
C ASN A 123 -7.42 -0.86 -11.70
N TYR A 124 -7.76 -1.05 -10.44
CA TYR A 124 -8.06 -2.34 -9.84
C TYR A 124 -9.39 -2.25 -9.11
N THR A 125 -10.24 -3.27 -9.27
CA THR A 125 -11.53 -3.36 -8.58
C THR A 125 -11.67 -4.71 -7.92
N GLY A 126 -12.31 -4.75 -6.76
CA GLY A 126 -12.54 -5.98 -6.01
C GLY A 126 -13.79 -5.90 -5.15
N GLY A 127 -14.02 -6.97 -4.39
CA GLY A 127 -15.18 -7.16 -3.55
C GLY A 127 -16.19 -8.17 -4.13
N PRO A 128 -17.17 -8.61 -3.32
CA PRO A 128 -17.35 -8.21 -1.94
C PRO A 128 -16.28 -8.79 -0.99
N PHE A 129 -15.91 -8.04 0.04
CA PHE A 129 -14.99 -8.50 1.09
C PHE A 129 -15.69 -8.50 2.45
N THR A 130 -15.22 -9.37 3.35
CA THR A 130 -15.71 -9.45 4.73
C THR A 130 -14.74 -8.74 5.66
N ALA A 131 -15.19 -7.66 6.28
CA ALA A 131 -14.47 -6.97 7.33
C ALA A 131 -14.91 -7.54 8.69
N ASN A 132 -13.98 -8.12 9.44
CA ASN A 132 -14.28 -8.72 10.75
C ASN A 132 -13.93 -7.73 11.86
N LEU A 133 -14.78 -7.64 12.88
CA LEU A 133 -14.53 -6.77 14.03
C LEU A 133 -13.25 -7.20 14.73
N SER A 134 -12.29 -6.28 14.83
CA SER A 134 -11.04 -6.48 15.56
C SER A 134 -11.14 -5.88 16.96
N SER A 135 -11.76 -4.70 17.11
CA SER A 135 -12.04 -4.08 18.41
C SER A 135 -13.24 -3.14 18.33
N GLY A 136 -14.01 -3.04 19.42
CA GLY A 136 -15.21 -2.20 19.49
C GLY A 136 -16.11 -2.55 20.67
N GLY A 137 -17.15 -1.74 20.87
CA GLY A 137 -18.19 -2.00 21.88
C GLY A 137 -19.24 -3.01 21.40
N ALA A 138 -20.15 -3.40 22.30
CA ALA A 138 -21.25 -4.34 22.00
C ALA A 138 -22.23 -3.87 20.91
N LEU A 139 -22.17 -2.58 20.53
CA LEU A 139 -22.97 -1.98 19.45
C LEU A 139 -22.31 -2.13 18.08
N CYS A 140 -21.06 -2.58 18.01
CA CYS A 140 -20.35 -2.85 16.76
C CYS A 140 -20.78 -4.21 16.21
N PRO A 141 -21.24 -4.28 14.94
CA PRO A 141 -21.46 -5.53 14.26
C PRO A 141 -20.19 -6.39 14.24
N ALA A 142 -20.34 -7.70 14.43
CA ALA A 142 -19.22 -8.64 14.44
C ALA A 142 -18.49 -8.71 13.09
N SER A 143 -19.20 -8.42 12.01
CA SER A 143 -18.63 -8.27 10.67
C SER A 143 -19.46 -7.31 9.83
N GLU A 144 -18.80 -6.75 8.82
CA GLU A 144 -19.37 -5.85 7.83
C GLU A 144 -19.00 -6.33 6.42
N THR A 145 -19.86 -6.05 5.44
CA THR A 145 -19.59 -6.38 4.04
C THR A 145 -19.12 -5.13 3.30
N VAL A 146 -17.88 -5.17 2.81
CA VAL A 146 -17.39 -4.20 1.82
C VAL A 146 -17.93 -4.63 0.46
N ASN A 147 -18.99 -3.97 -0.02
CA ASN A 147 -19.69 -4.33 -1.25
C ASN A 147 -18.76 -4.27 -2.47
N SER A 148 -17.94 -3.24 -2.54
CA SER A 148 -16.97 -3.03 -3.60
C SER A 148 -15.84 -2.13 -3.13
N ALA A 149 -14.67 -2.29 -3.74
CA ALA A 149 -13.55 -1.40 -3.55
C ALA A 149 -12.76 -1.23 -4.85
N SER A 150 -12.14 -0.08 -5.03
CA SER A 150 -11.30 0.22 -6.19
C SER A 150 -10.06 1.01 -5.80
N LEU A 151 -8.96 0.74 -6.50
CA LEU A 151 -7.68 1.44 -6.37
C LEU A 151 -7.19 1.85 -7.76
N SER A 152 -6.72 3.08 -7.92
CA SER A 152 -6.16 3.61 -9.16
C SER A 152 -4.79 4.19 -8.87
N PHE A 153 -3.73 3.52 -9.31
CA PHE A 153 -2.35 3.94 -9.09
C PHE A 153 -1.86 4.83 -10.23
N HIS A 154 -1.15 5.92 -9.92
CA HIS A 154 -0.61 6.88 -10.90
C HIS A 154 0.68 7.56 -10.43
#